data_AF-A0A436C3C0-F1
#
_entry.id   AF-A0A436C3C0-F1
#
_cell.length_a   1.000
_cell.length_b   1.000
_cell.length_c   1.000
_cell.angle_alpha   90.00
_cell.angle_beta   90.00
_cell.angle_gamma   90.00
#
_symmetry.space_group_name_H-M   'P 1'
#
loop_
_entity.id
_entity.type
_entity.pdbx_description
1 polymer ?
#
loop_
_entity_poly.entity_id
_entity_poly.type
_entity_poly.pdbx_seq_one_letter_code
_entity_poly.pdbx_strand_id
1 'polypeptide(L)' 'AHRMARDIRAGVVWVNTYRVVSPLVPFGGYGLSGLGREGGLDTIRDYTRSKSVWINTSDEPIPDPFVMR' A
#
# COMPACT_ATOMS: atom_id res chain seq x y z
N ALA A 1 -15.24 11.90 20.81
CA ALA A 1 -14.99 11.33 19.47
C ALA A 1 -13.56 10.83 19.31
N HIS A 2 -12.54 11.71 19.33
CA HIS A 2 -11.16 11.35 19.00
C HIS A 2 -10.54 10.23 19.84
N ARG A 3 -10.78 10.21 21.16
CA ARG A 3 -10.33 9.10 22.05
C ARG A 3 -10.86 7.76 21.56
N MET A 4 -12.18 7.65 21.40
CA MET A 4 -12.83 6.42 20.96
C MET A 4 -12.45 6.02 19.53
N ALA A 5 -12.29 6.99 18.62
CA ALA A 5 -11.83 6.70 17.26
C ALA A 5 -10.39 6.15 17.21
N ARG A 6 -9.54 6.53 18.16
CA ARG A 6 -8.19 5.99 18.32
C ARG A 6 -8.19 4.58 18.93
N ASP A 7 -9.06 4.34 19.89
CA ASP A 7 -9.03 3.12 20.72
C ASP A 7 -9.75 1.92 20.08
N ILE A 8 -10.71 2.17 19.17
CA ILE A 8 -11.44 1.11 18.48
C ILE A 8 -10.55 0.46 17.42
N ARG A 9 -10.49 -0.87 17.47
CA ARG A 9 -9.86 -1.71 16.44
C ARG A 9 -10.82 -1.96 15.28
N ALA A 10 -10.91 -1.01 14.35
CA ALA A 10 -11.72 -1.09 13.14
C ALA A 10 -10.98 -0.49 11.95
N GLY A 11 -11.32 -0.91 10.73
CA GLY A 11 -10.72 -0.33 9.52
C GLY A 11 -11.33 1.01 9.11
N VAL A 12 -12.54 1.33 9.56
CA VAL A 12 -13.24 2.62 9.36
C VAL A 12 -14.00 2.97 10.64
N VAL A 13 -13.96 4.24 11.05
CA VAL A 13 -14.77 4.78 12.16
C VAL A 13 -15.51 6.00 11.65
N TRP A 14 -16.84 5.97 11.71
CA TRP A 14 -17.67 7.15 11.45
C TRP A 14 -18.04 7.83 12.77
N VAL A 15 -17.89 9.15 12.83
CA VAL A 15 -18.27 9.97 13.99
C VAL A 15 -19.48 10.82 13.61
N ASN A 16 -20.60 10.65 14.32
CA ASN A 16 -21.86 11.38 14.07
C ASN A 16 -22.38 11.26 12.62
N THR A 17 -22.01 10.20 11.92
CA THR A 17 -22.49 9.84 10.59
C THR A 17 -22.42 8.32 10.43
N TYR A 18 -22.96 7.78 9.34
CA TYR A 18 -22.89 6.36 9.04
C TYR A 18 -22.96 6.11 7.53
N ARG A 19 -22.16 5.16 7.04
CA ARG A 19 -22.10 4.75 5.62
C ARG A 19 -21.74 5.87 4.62
N VAL A 20 -21.11 6.95 5.08
CA VAL A 20 -20.46 7.90 4.17
C VAL A 20 -19.18 7.25 3.66
N VAL A 21 -19.11 7.01 2.36
CA VAL A 21 -18.00 6.32 1.68
C VAL A 21 -17.53 7.14 0.48
N SER A 22 -16.26 7.02 0.15
CA SER A 22 -15.65 7.64 -1.04
C SER A 22 -14.69 6.65 -1.67
N PRO A 23 -14.67 6.50 -3.01
CA PRO A 23 -13.69 5.65 -3.70
C PRO A 23 -12.23 6.04 -3.45
N LEU A 24 -11.99 7.25 -2.96
CA LEU A 24 -10.65 7.77 -2.68
C LEU A 24 -10.13 7.38 -1.30
N VAL A 25 -10.99 6.89 -0.39
CA VAL A 25 -10.64 6.55 0.97
C VAL A 25 -10.54 5.02 1.10
N PRO A 26 -9.47 4.49 1.70
CA PRO A 26 -9.36 3.05 1.92
C PRO A 26 -10.46 2.53 2.85
N PHE A 27 -11.16 1.50 2.39
CA PHE A 27 -12.20 0.78 3.08
C PHE A 27 -11.75 -0.66 3.34
N GLY A 28 -11.91 -1.13 4.58
CA GLY A 28 -11.45 -2.46 4.96
C GLY A 28 -11.73 -2.77 6.42
N GLY A 29 -11.41 -4.00 6.82
CA GLY A 29 -11.68 -4.52 8.16
C GLY A 29 -10.48 -4.46 9.11
N TYR A 30 -10.67 -5.02 10.30
CA TYR A 30 -9.60 -5.33 11.25
C TYR A 30 -9.81 -6.74 11.80
N GLY A 31 -8.73 -7.49 12.06
CA GLY A 31 -8.82 -8.86 12.57
C GLY A 31 -9.44 -9.82 11.56
N LEU A 32 -10.47 -10.57 11.97
CA LEU A 32 -11.12 -11.59 11.13
C LEU A 32 -12.07 -11.03 10.06
N SER A 33 -12.23 -9.71 9.97
CA SER A 33 -13.08 -9.07 8.96
C SER A 33 -12.52 -9.15 7.54
N GLY A 34 -11.26 -9.57 7.35
CA GLY A 34 -10.63 -9.73 6.04
C GLY A 34 -9.22 -9.15 5.96
N LEU A 35 -8.60 -9.29 4.78
CA LEU A 35 -7.26 -8.81 4.45
C LEU A 35 -7.33 -7.78 3.31
N GLY A 36 -6.44 -6.79 3.33
CA GLY A 36 -6.34 -5.77 2.29
C GLY A 36 -7.31 -4.61 2.47
N ARG A 37 -7.34 -3.71 1.49
CA ARG A 37 -8.23 -2.53 1.47
C ARG A 37 -8.74 -2.25 0.06
N GLU A 38 -9.99 -1.78 -0.01
CA GLU A 38 -10.65 -1.29 -1.22
C GLU A 38 -10.65 0.25 -1.26
N GLY A 39 -10.52 0.85 -2.43
CA GLY A 39 -10.41 2.30 -2.60
C GLY A 39 -9.03 2.89 -2.29
N GLY A 40 -8.86 4.15 -2.71
CA GLY A 40 -7.64 4.93 -2.48
C GLY A 40 -6.37 4.33 -3.11
N LEU A 41 -5.22 4.80 -2.61
CA LEU A 41 -3.91 4.33 -3.08
C LEU A 41 -3.59 2.90 -2.62
N ASP A 42 -4.21 2.45 -1.53
CA ASP A 42 -3.98 1.11 -0.99
C ASP A 42 -4.43 0.03 -1.99
N THR A 43 -5.61 0.20 -2.61
CA THR A 43 -6.04 -0.71 -3.69
C THR A 43 -5.11 -0.70 -4.88
N ILE A 44 -4.61 0.46 -5.31
CA ILE A 44 -3.66 0.52 -6.42
C ILE A 44 -2.41 -0.31 -6.09
N ARG A 45 -1.91 -0.21 -4.86
CA ARG A 45 -0.76 -1.01 -4.39
C ARG A 45 -1.10 -2.50 -4.31
N ASP A 46 -2.29 -2.86 -3.83
CA ASP A 46 -2.72 -4.27 -3.73
C ASP A 46 -2.89 -4.93 -5.11
N TYR A 47 -3.30 -4.18 -6.12
CA TYR A 47 -3.49 -4.66 -7.50
C TYR A 47 -2.28 -4.47 -8.42
N THR A 48 -1.22 -3.81 -7.96
CA THR A 48 0.03 -3.67 -8.72
C THR A 48 1.17 -4.43 -8.05
N ARG A 49 2.24 -4.69 -8.81
CA ARG A 49 3.46 -5.31 -8.29
C ARG A 49 4.66 -4.50 -8.75
N SER A 50 5.49 -4.10 -7.81
CA SER A 50 6.74 -3.41 -8.12
C SER A 50 7.68 -4.35 -8.87
N LYS A 51 8.19 -3.88 -10.01
CA LYS A 51 9.22 -4.56 -10.79
C LYS A 51 10.42 -3.64 -10.93
N SER A 52 11.56 -4.08 -10.40
CA SER A 52 12.82 -3.34 -10.51
C SER A 52 13.56 -3.79 -11.78
N VAL A 53 13.98 -2.84 -12.61
CA VAL A 53 14.74 -3.08 -13.84
C VAL A 53 15.95 -2.17 -13.84
N TRP A 54 17.12 -2.76 -14.08
CA TRP A 54 18.38 -2.05 -14.23
C TRP A 54 18.85 -2.18 -15.68
N ILE A 55 19.21 -1.05 -16.28
CA ILE A 55 19.70 -0.97 -17.66
C ILE A 55 21.02 -0.21 -17.62
N ASN A 56 22.08 -0.84 -18.11
CA ASN A 56 23.33 -0.14 -18.38
C ASN A 56 23.18 0.61 -19.71
N THR A 57 23.43 1.92 -19.71
CA THR A 57 23.35 2.78 -20.89
C THR A 57 24.72 3.11 -21.49
N SER A 58 25.81 2.54 -20.94
CA SER A 58 27.16 2.69 -21.48
C SER A 58 27.38 1.75 -22.66
N ASP A 59 28.10 2.24 -23.68
CA ASP A 59 28.63 1.41 -24.78
C ASP A 59 29.89 0.64 -24.36
N GLU A 60 30.49 0.98 -23.21
CA GLU A 60 31.65 0.27 -22.69
C GLU A 60 31.28 -1.14 -22.19
N PRO A 61 32.14 -2.15 -22.41
CA PRO A 61 31.93 -3.49 -21.88
C PRO A 61 31.77 -3.47 -20.36
N ILE A 62 30.79 -4.21 -19.83
CA ILE A 62 30.66 -4.41 -18.39
C ILE A 62 31.90 -5.19 -17.92
N PRO A 63 32.72 -4.64 -17.00
CA PRO A 63 33.89 -5.34 -16.50
C PRO A 63 33.48 -6.61 -15.75
N ASP A 64 34.32 -7.64 -15.80
CA ASP A 64 34.08 -8.89 -15.07
C ASP A 64 33.99 -8.59 -13.56
N PRO A 65 32.82 -8.81 -12.92
CA PRO A 65 32.64 -8.48 -11.52
C PRO A 65 33.40 -9.43 -10.56
N PHE A 66 34.02 -10.50 -11.07
CA PHE A 66 34.69 -11.52 -10.25
C PHE A 66 36.23 -11.44 -10.29
N VAL A 67 36.82 -10.53 -11.08
CA VAL A 67 38.27 -10.31 -11.06
C VAL A 67 38.63 -9.33 -9.95
N MET A 68 39.23 -9.85 -8.87
CA MET A 68 39.79 -9.03 -7.79
C MET A 68 41.06 -8.33 -8.28
N ARG A 69 41.12 -6.99 -8.16
CA ARG A 69 42.33 -6.20 -8.40
C ARG A 69 43.14 -6.02 -7.13
#